data_AF-A0A847MXP0-F1
#
_entry.id   AF-A0A847MXP0-F1
#
_cell.length_a   1.000
_cell.length_b   1.000
_cell.length_c   1.000
_cell.angle_alpha   90.00
_cell.angle_beta   90.00
_cell.angle_gamma   90.00
#
_symmetry.space_group_name_H-M   'P 1'
#
loop_
_entity.id
_entity.type
_entity.pdbx_description
1 polymer ?
#
loop_
_entity_poly.entity_id
_entity_poly.type
_entity_poly.pdbx_seq_one_letter_code
_entity_poly.pdbx_strand_id
1 'polypeptide(L)'
;AIAYCQAHPDHDLLAVDVHTPGIARMMAAAHDAGVDNLKVALGDAVFVLRDRVHPGSLHAVHLFFPDPWPKDRHAKRRFVSPFTLELISSRLAPGGVLRVATDQELYATHTLSALEAHGGWDVVIGDRPAWRPTDGFERKGIAAGRTIYDLSAARPSEVTTPTAN
;
A
#
# COMPACT_ATOMS: atom_id res chain seq x y z
N ALA A 1 8.71 2.85 -5.63
CA ALA A 1 8.15 3.00 -6.98
C ALA A 1 9.13 2.46 -8.02
N ILE A 2 10.27 3.10 -8.25
CA ILE A 2 11.29 2.70 -9.25
C ILE A 2 11.67 1.22 -9.18
N ALA A 3 12.08 0.72 -8.00
CA ALA A 3 12.46 -0.69 -7.84
C ALA A 3 11.33 -1.69 -8.14
N TYR A 4 10.06 -1.31 -7.86
CA TYR A 4 8.92 -2.15 -8.22
C TYR A 4 8.77 -2.23 -9.74
N CYS A 5 8.81 -1.08 -10.41
CA CYS A 5 8.69 -0.98 -11.87
C CYS A 5 9.80 -1.75 -12.60
N GLN A 6 11.03 -1.68 -12.11
CA GLN A 6 12.15 -2.45 -12.66
C GLN A 6 11.99 -3.97 -12.48
N ALA A 7 11.45 -4.40 -11.34
CA ALA A 7 11.19 -5.81 -11.07
C ALA A 7 9.94 -6.35 -11.80
N HIS A 8 9.03 -5.48 -12.24
CA HIS A 8 7.78 -5.83 -12.92
C HIS A 8 7.57 -4.93 -14.14
N PRO A 9 8.37 -5.11 -15.22
CA PRO A 9 8.29 -4.26 -16.41
C PRO A 9 6.92 -4.31 -17.09
N ASP A 10 6.18 -5.41 -16.94
CA ASP A 10 4.85 -5.61 -17.52
C ASP A 10 3.71 -4.96 -16.70
N HIS A 11 4.03 -4.33 -15.56
CA HIS A 11 3.03 -3.69 -14.70
C HIS A 11 3.10 -2.18 -14.82
N ASP A 12 1.96 -1.51 -14.94
CA ASP A 12 1.85 -0.08 -14.69
C ASP A 12 1.79 0.19 -13.17
N LEU A 13 2.53 1.21 -12.70
CA LEU A 13 2.45 1.71 -11.32
C LEU A 13 1.96 3.17 -11.30
N LEU A 14 0.94 3.45 -10.48
CA LEU A 14 0.54 4.81 -10.13
C LEU A 14 1.04 5.15 -8.71
N ALA A 15 1.98 6.08 -8.61
CA ALA A 15 2.41 6.63 -7.33
C ALA A 15 1.58 7.88 -6.97
N VAL A 16 1.11 7.95 -5.72
CA VAL A 16 0.28 9.06 -5.24
C VAL A 16 0.88 9.64 -3.97
N ASP A 17 1.11 10.94 -3.94
CA ASP A 17 1.65 11.64 -2.78
C ASP A 17 1.17 13.11 -2.79
N VAL A 18 1.09 13.72 -1.61
CA VAL A 18 0.84 15.16 -1.43
C VAL A 18 2.14 15.98 -1.42
N HIS A 19 3.29 15.34 -1.19
CA HIS A 19 4.56 16.00 -1.02
C HIS A 19 5.26 16.26 -2.37
N THR A 20 5.01 17.44 -2.95
CA THR A 20 5.54 17.86 -4.26
C THR A 20 7.06 17.65 -4.43
N PRO A 21 7.94 18.01 -3.47
CA PRO A 21 9.38 17.76 -3.60
C PRO A 21 9.75 16.27 -3.65
N GLY A 22 8.99 15.42 -2.96
CA GLY A 22 9.15 13.97 -3.00
C GLY A 22 8.82 13.40 -4.37
N ILE A 23 7.69 13.83 -4.95
CA ILE A 23 7.28 13.47 -6.31
C ILE A 23 8.31 13.93 -7.34
N ALA A 24 8.77 15.18 -7.28
CA ALA A 24 9.75 15.70 -8.24
C ALA A 24 11.06 14.89 -8.21
N ARG A 25 11.56 14.58 -7.00
CA ARG A 25 12.76 13.74 -6.82
C ARG A 25 12.55 12.33 -7.38
N MET A 26 11.38 11.73 -7.11
CA MET A 26 11.05 10.39 -7.60
C MET A 26 10.98 10.37 -9.13
N MET A 27 10.36 11.38 -9.76
CA MET A 27 10.26 11.47 -11.21
C MET A 27 11.62 11.64 -11.87
N ALA A 28 12.50 12.50 -11.33
CA ALA A 28 13.86 12.66 -11.83
C ALA A 28 14.64 11.34 -11.76
N ALA A 29 14.61 10.67 -10.60
CA ALA A 29 15.27 9.38 -10.43
C ALA A 29 14.68 8.28 -11.32
N ALA A 30 13.38 8.30 -11.60
CA ALA A 30 12.74 7.36 -12.52
C ALA A 30 13.19 7.58 -13.96
N HIS A 31 13.30 8.85 -14.38
CA HIS A 31 13.83 9.23 -15.68
C HIS A 31 15.28 8.76 -15.87
N ASP A 32 16.15 9.06 -14.90
CA ASP A 32 17.55 8.63 -14.93
C ASP A 32 17.71 7.10 -14.96
N ALA A 33 16.75 6.38 -14.38
CA ALA A 33 16.71 4.92 -14.34
C ALA A 33 16.01 4.26 -15.55
N GLY A 34 15.51 5.04 -16.52
CA GLY A 34 14.80 4.52 -17.69
C GLY A 34 13.48 3.80 -17.36
N VAL A 35 12.77 4.26 -16.32
CA VAL A 35 11.50 3.66 -15.89
C VAL A 35 10.32 4.37 -16.56
N ASP A 36 9.69 3.68 -17.51
CA ASP A 36 8.60 4.23 -18.34
C ASP A 36 7.20 3.81 -17.87
N ASN A 37 7.10 2.77 -17.05
CA ASN A 37 5.84 2.22 -16.50
C ASN A 37 5.46 2.84 -15.13
N LEU A 38 5.96 4.04 -14.83
CA LEU A 38 5.61 4.80 -13.61
C LEU A 38 4.81 6.05 -13.95
N LYS A 39 3.58 6.13 -13.45
CA LYS A 39 2.70 7.31 -13.49
C LYS A 39 2.61 7.94 -12.10
N VAL A 40 2.33 9.23 -12.04
CA VAL A 40 2.23 9.97 -10.77
C VAL A 40 0.94 10.79 -10.70
N ALA A 41 0.30 10.78 -9.54
CA ALA A 41 -0.74 11.73 -9.19
C ALA A 41 -0.32 12.53 -7.93
N LEU A 42 -0.29 13.86 -8.07
CA LEU A 42 -0.11 14.76 -6.93
C LEU A 42 -1.46 15.00 -6.26
N GLY A 43 -1.59 14.66 -4.98
CA GLY A 43 -2.80 14.89 -4.21
C GLY A 43 -3.05 13.85 -3.12
N ASP A 44 -4.19 14.00 -2.46
CA ASP A 44 -4.63 13.07 -1.42
C ASP A 44 -4.99 11.71 -2.04
N ALA A 45 -4.36 10.65 -1.55
CA ALA A 45 -4.57 9.29 -2.04
C ALA A 45 -6.02 8.81 -1.90
N VAL A 46 -6.76 9.27 -0.89
CA VAL A 46 -8.19 8.97 -0.74
C VAL A 46 -8.98 9.56 -1.90
N PHE A 47 -8.73 10.81 -2.27
CA PHE A 47 -9.44 11.43 -3.41
C PHE A 47 -9.08 10.77 -4.73
N VAL A 48 -7.81 10.41 -4.93
CA VAL A 48 -7.39 9.68 -6.14
C VAL A 48 -8.07 8.31 -6.21
N LEU A 49 -8.05 7.52 -5.13
CA LEU A 49 -8.71 6.21 -5.09
C LEU A 49 -10.23 6.30 -5.29
N ARG A 50 -10.88 7.29 -4.68
CA ARG A 50 -12.33 7.47 -4.77
C ARG A 50 -12.75 7.92 -6.16
N ASP A 51 -12.11 8.95 -6.69
CA ASP A 51 -12.64 9.71 -7.83
C ASP A 51 -11.99 9.33 -9.17
N ARG A 52 -10.83 8.67 -9.15
CA ARG A 52 -10.02 8.43 -10.36
C ARG A 52 -9.64 6.97 -10.59
N VAL A 53 -9.95 6.08 -9.66
CA VAL A 53 -9.68 4.65 -9.77
C VAL A 53 -11.00 3.89 -9.86
N HIS A 54 -11.15 3.11 -10.92
CA HIS A 54 -12.33 2.28 -11.13
C HIS A 54 -12.38 1.12 -10.12
N PRO A 55 -13.59 0.69 -9.70
CA PRO A 55 -13.73 -0.53 -8.90
C PRO A 55 -13.08 -1.74 -9.59
N GLY A 56 -12.46 -2.62 -8.81
CA GLY A 56 -11.86 -3.87 -9.32
C GLY A 56 -10.69 -3.72 -10.30
N SER A 57 -10.11 -2.53 -10.43
CA SER A 57 -9.06 -2.25 -11.44
C SER A 57 -7.63 -2.37 -10.93
N LEU A 58 -7.43 -2.47 -9.62
CA LEU A 58 -6.10 -2.58 -9.02
C LEU A 58 -5.74 -4.03 -8.68
N HIS A 59 -4.55 -4.46 -9.09
CA HIS A 59 -3.98 -5.73 -8.64
C HIS A 59 -3.35 -5.62 -7.24
N ALA A 60 -2.85 -4.44 -6.88
CA ALA A 60 -2.26 -4.20 -5.59
C ALA A 60 -2.37 -2.74 -5.14
N VAL A 61 -2.39 -2.54 -3.83
CA VAL A 61 -2.19 -1.24 -3.17
C VAL A 61 -1.01 -1.39 -2.21
N HIS A 62 -0.03 -0.48 -2.30
CA HIS A 62 1.14 -0.49 -1.43
C HIS A 62 1.12 0.73 -0.52
N LEU A 63 1.14 0.51 0.79
CA LEU A 63 1.19 1.54 1.82
C LEU A 63 2.42 1.32 2.70
N PHE A 64 3.53 1.98 2.36
CA PHE A 64 4.80 1.80 3.06
C PHE A 64 5.14 3.03 3.91
N PHE A 65 5.44 2.78 5.17
CA PHE A 65 5.84 3.76 6.18
C PHE A 65 4.91 4.98 6.27
N PRO A 66 3.57 4.78 6.37
CA PRO A 66 2.64 5.88 6.56
C PRO A 66 2.87 6.56 7.92
N ASP A 67 2.42 7.81 8.05
CA ASP A 67 2.49 8.54 9.31
C ASP A 67 1.79 7.75 10.44
N PRO A 68 2.50 7.43 11.54
CA PRO A 68 1.99 6.47 12.52
C PRO A 68 0.97 7.06 13.49
N TRP A 69 1.00 8.39 13.67
CA TRP A 69 0.18 9.11 14.65
C TRP A 69 0.15 8.42 16.03
N PRO A 70 1.27 8.49 16.79
CA PRO A 70 1.48 7.66 17.97
C PRO A 70 0.59 8.04 19.16
N LYS A 71 -0.01 9.23 19.15
CA LYS A 71 -0.91 9.69 20.22
C LYS A 71 -2.34 9.24 19.91
N ASP A 72 -3.03 8.64 20.88
CA ASP A 72 -4.40 8.10 20.69
C ASP A 72 -5.39 9.13 20.16
N ARG A 73 -5.31 10.38 20.63
CA ARG A 73 -6.12 11.49 20.12
C ARG A 73 -5.97 11.74 18.61
N HIS A 74 -4.91 11.22 17.99
CA HIS A 74 -4.64 11.33 16.55
C HIS A 74 -4.91 10.02 15.81
N ALA A 75 -5.43 8.96 16.46
CA ALA A 75 -5.67 7.67 15.80
C ALA A 75 -6.57 7.78 14.56
N LYS A 76 -7.53 8.73 14.57
CA LYS A 76 -8.40 9.04 13.42
C LYS A 76 -7.67 9.61 12.19
N ARG A 77 -6.39 9.99 12.33
CA ARG A 77 -5.54 10.47 11.22
C ARG A 77 -4.75 9.33 10.54
N ARG A 78 -4.75 8.13 11.11
CA ARG A 78 -4.08 6.98 10.49
C ARG A 78 -4.78 6.65 9.19
N PHE A 79 -4.00 6.47 8.12
CA PHE A 79 -4.53 6.16 6.81
C PHE A 79 -5.38 4.88 6.83
N VAL A 80 -4.91 3.81 7.47
CA VAL A 80 -5.71 2.59 7.67
C VAL A 80 -6.87 2.88 8.63
N SER A 81 -8.09 2.78 8.12
CA SER A 81 -9.34 3.04 8.83
C SER A 81 -10.46 2.22 8.18
N PRO A 82 -11.63 2.06 8.82
CA PRO A 82 -12.76 1.35 8.20
C PRO A 82 -13.13 1.92 6.82
N PHE A 83 -13.14 3.24 6.67
CA PHE A 83 -13.48 3.92 5.43
C PHE A 83 -12.46 3.66 4.30
N THR A 84 -11.16 3.72 4.60
CA THR A 84 -10.11 3.50 3.59
C THR A 84 -9.96 2.03 3.24
N LEU A 85 -10.20 1.11 4.18
CA LEU A 85 -10.22 -0.33 3.89
C LEU A 85 -11.37 -0.70 2.95
N GLU A 86 -12.58 -0.17 3.18
CA GLU A 86 -13.71 -0.38 2.27
C GLU A 86 -13.40 0.17 0.87
N LEU A 87 -12.84 1.38 0.80
CA LEU A 87 -12.45 1.99 -0.46
C LEU A 87 -11.40 1.14 -1.19
N ILE A 88 -10.34 0.71 -0.51
CA ILE A 88 -9.28 -0.14 -1.09
C ILE A 88 -9.87 -1.47 -1.56
N SER A 89 -10.67 -2.14 -0.75
CA SER A 89 -11.33 -3.40 -1.10
C SER A 89 -12.14 -3.27 -2.38
N SER A 90 -12.93 -2.19 -2.51
CA SER A 90 -13.72 -1.92 -3.72
C SER A 90 -12.87 -1.69 -4.97
N ARG A 91 -11.64 -1.16 -4.83
CA ARG A 91 -10.74 -0.86 -5.96
C ARG A 91 -9.86 -2.04 -6.36
N LEU A 92 -9.57 -2.95 -5.43
CA LEU A 92 -8.84 -4.18 -5.72
C LEU A 92 -9.69 -5.14 -6.54
N ALA A 93 -9.10 -5.73 -7.59
CA ALA A 93 -9.66 -6.91 -8.26
C ALA A 93 -9.79 -8.08 -7.26
N PRO A 94 -10.64 -9.09 -7.52
CA PRO A 94 -10.59 -10.34 -6.76
C PRO A 94 -9.18 -10.94 -6.76
N GLY A 95 -8.66 -11.32 -5.60
CA GLY A 95 -7.26 -11.75 -5.42
C GLY A 95 -6.24 -10.61 -5.31
N GLY A 96 -6.65 -9.35 -5.47
CA GLY A 96 -5.79 -8.19 -5.34
C GLY A 96 -5.31 -7.98 -3.89
N VAL A 97 -4.14 -7.37 -3.72
CA VAL A 97 -3.45 -7.33 -2.41
C VAL A 97 -3.22 -5.92 -1.89
N LEU A 98 -3.56 -5.67 -0.62
CA LEU A 98 -3.03 -4.55 0.15
C LEU A 98 -1.74 -4.99 0.83
N ARG A 99 -0.63 -4.31 0.56
CA ARG A 99 0.66 -4.50 1.26
C ARG A 99 0.92 -3.31 2.16
N VAL A 100 1.20 -3.59 3.43
CA VAL A 100 1.56 -2.57 4.42
C VAL A 100 2.92 -2.87 5.01
N ALA A 101 3.77 -1.86 5.12
CA ALA A 101 5.04 -1.94 5.83
C ALA A 101 5.18 -0.75 6.79
N THR A 102 5.67 -0.96 8.00
CA THR A 102 5.90 0.10 8.98
C THR A 102 6.99 -0.28 9.98
N ASP A 103 7.68 0.71 10.53
CA ASP A 103 8.67 0.55 11.61
C ASP A 103 8.09 0.94 12.98
N GLN A 104 6.76 0.95 13.09
CA GLN A 104 5.99 1.39 14.25
C GLN A 104 5.02 0.29 14.68
N GLU A 105 5.36 -0.41 15.77
CA GLU A 105 4.57 -1.53 16.31
C GLU A 105 3.10 -1.16 16.53
N LEU A 106 2.85 0.02 17.11
CA LEU A 106 1.48 0.54 17.31
C LEU A 106 0.68 0.60 16.00
N TYR A 107 1.33 0.99 14.90
CA TYR A 107 0.66 1.09 13.61
C TYR A 107 0.44 -0.30 12.98
N ALA A 108 1.39 -1.23 13.17
CA ALA A 108 1.23 -2.61 12.73
C ALA A 108 0.04 -3.29 13.44
N THR A 109 -0.02 -3.19 14.77
CA THR A 109 -1.13 -3.69 15.58
C THR A 109 -2.46 -3.04 15.18
N HIS A 110 -2.48 -1.71 15.03
CA HIS A 110 -3.67 -0.98 14.54
C HIS A 110 -4.16 -1.51 13.19
N THR A 111 -3.23 -1.77 12.26
CA THR A 111 -3.57 -2.25 10.91
C THR A 111 -4.19 -3.64 10.97
N LEU A 112 -3.60 -4.57 11.74
CA LEU A 112 -4.14 -5.92 11.93
C LEU A 112 -5.54 -5.89 12.54
N SER A 113 -5.75 -5.13 13.63
CA SER A 113 -7.06 -5.00 14.26
C SER A 113 -8.10 -4.37 13.33
N ALA A 114 -7.71 -3.40 12.50
CA ALA A 114 -8.62 -2.77 11.54
C ALA A 114 -9.01 -3.73 10.40
N LEU A 115 -8.07 -4.54 9.90
CA LEU A 115 -8.33 -5.57 8.89
C LEU A 115 -9.25 -6.67 9.43
N GLU A 116 -8.98 -7.14 10.65
CA GLU A 116 -9.81 -8.13 11.34
C GLU A 116 -11.25 -7.62 11.54
N ALA A 117 -11.40 -6.38 12.04
CA ALA A 117 -12.71 -5.77 12.26
C ALA A 117 -13.48 -5.50 10.96
N HIS A 118 -12.78 -5.20 9.87
CA HIS A 118 -13.39 -5.02 8.55
C HIS A 118 -13.83 -6.36 7.94
N GLY A 119 -13.05 -7.42 8.13
CA GLY A 119 -13.29 -8.73 7.53
C GLY A 119 -13.05 -8.76 6.01
N GLY A 120 -13.12 -9.95 5.41
CA GLY A 120 -12.97 -10.14 3.96
C GLY A 120 -11.52 -9.97 3.45
N TRP A 121 -10.54 -10.35 4.27
CA TRP A 121 -9.12 -10.30 3.92
C TRP A 121 -8.41 -11.60 4.31
N ASP A 122 -7.59 -12.13 3.41
CA ASP A 122 -6.63 -13.19 3.72
C ASP A 122 -5.30 -12.53 4.12
N VAL A 123 -5.01 -12.51 5.42
CA VAL A 123 -3.88 -11.76 6.00
C VAL A 123 -2.66 -12.66 6.21
N VAL A 124 -1.50 -12.20 5.75
CA VAL A 124 -0.18 -12.83 5.97
C VAL A 124 0.76 -11.82 6.61
N ILE A 125 1.40 -12.21 7.72
CA ILE A 125 2.40 -11.40 8.43
C ILE A 125 3.80 -11.82 7.98
N GLY A 126 4.69 -10.85 7.77
CA GLY A 126 6.08 -11.06 7.38
C GLY A 126 6.32 -11.15 5.86
N ASP A 127 5.32 -10.85 5.03
CA ASP A 127 5.40 -10.92 3.56
C ASP A 127 6.09 -9.67 2.96
N ARG A 128 7.39 -9.50 3.28
CA ARG A 128 8.24 -8.44 2.73
C ARG A 128 8.60 -8.79 1.27
N PRO A 129 8.17 -7.99 0.27
CA PRO A 129 8.50 -8.29 -1.12
C PRO A 129 10.00 -8.14 -1.41
N ALA A 130 10.58 -9.07 -2.16
CA ALA A 130 12.01 -9.06 -2.50
C ALA A 130 12.45 -7.80 -3.28
N TRP A 131 11.55 -7.22 -4.08
CA TRP A 131 11.78 -5.99 -4.84
C TRP A 131 11.75 -4.71 -3.99
N ARG A 132 11.24 -4.76 -2.75
CA ARG A 132 11.18 -3.58 -1.88
C ARG A 132 12.60 -3.25 -1.43
N PRO A 133 13.17 -2.08 -1.75
CA PRO A 133 14.53 -1.74 -1.33
C PRO A 133 14.58 -1.55 0.19
N THR A 134 15.76 -1.77 0.78
CA THR A 134 16.00 -1.60 2.22
C THR A 134 16.39 -0.17 2.60
N ASP A 135 16.44 0.77 1.65
CA ASP A 135 16.84 2.14 1.89
C ASP A 135 15.69 3.00 2.48
N GLY A 136 15.93 4.31 2.61
CA GLY A 136 14.92 5.24 3.12
C GLY A 136 14.50 4.96 4.56
N PHE A 137 13.20 4.79 4.78
CA PHE A 137 12.61 4.60 6.11
C PHE A 137 12.94 3.25 6.74
N GLU A 138 13.06 2.18 5.95
CA GLU A 138 13.41 0.85 6.47
C GLU A 138 14.80 0.88 7.11
N ARG A 139 15.81 1.35 6.37
CA ARG A 139 17.18 1.53 6.90
C ARG A 139 17.21 2.42 8.14
N LYS A 140 16.45 3.51 8.17
CA LYS A 140 16.37 4.42 9.33
C LYS A 140 15.69 3.75 10.54
N GLY A 141 14.68 2.91 10.31
CA GLY A 141 14.05 2.07 11.32
C GLY A 141 15.05 1.13 11.97
N ILE A 142 15.71 0.32 11.14
CA ILE A 142 16.71 -0.67 11.56
C ILE A 142 17.88 -0.01 12.28
N ALA A 143 18.43 1.09 11.74
CA ALA A 143 19.54 1.83 12.36
C ALA A 143 19.16 2.43 13.72
N ALA A 144 17.87 2.70 13.94
CA ALA A 144 17.33 3.14 15.22
C ALA A 144 16.92 1.97 16.15
N GLY A 145 17.25 0.72 15.80
CA GLY A 145 16.92 -0.48 16.58
C GLY A 145 15.45 -0.89 16.52
N ARG A 146 14.68 -0.40 15.54
CA ARG A 146 13.25 -0.72 15.40
C ARG A 146 13.03 -1.92 14.47
N THR A 147 12.07 -2.76 14.84
CA THR A 147 11.59 -3.87 14.00
C THR A 147 10.77 -3.33 12.84
N ILE A 148 10.94 -3.94 11.67
CA ILE A 148 10.11 -3.68 10.50
C ILE A 148 8.99 -4.71 10.46
N TYR A 149 7.76 -4.22 10.39
CA TYR A 149 6.56 -5.03 10.29
C TYR A 149 6.05 -4.96 8.86
N ASP A 150 6.02 -6.10 8.18
CA ASP A 150 5.41 -6.28 6.87
C ASP A 150 4.15 -7.14 7.02
N LEU A 151 3.10 -6.79 6.28
CA LEU A 151 1.93 -7.65 6.11
C LEU A 151 1.34 -7.49 4.71
N SER A 152 0.69 -8.55 4.24
CA SER A 152 -0.17 -8.53 3.06
C SER A 152 -1.59 -8.95 3.45
N ALA A 153 -2.58 -8.35 2.81
CA ALA A 153 -3.99 -8.65 2.99
C ALA A 153 -4.61 -8.78 1.60
N ALA A 154 -4.92 -10.01 1.17
CA ALA A 154 -5.53 -10.27 -0.13
C ALA A 154 -7.05 -10.21 -0.03
N ARG A 155 -7.70 -9.58 -1.00
CA ARG A 155 -9.15 -9.68 -1.18
C ARG A 155 -9.47 -11.09 -1.68
N PRO A 156 -10.32 -11.89 -1.00
CA PRO A 156 -10.67 -13.23 -1.45
C PRO A 156 -11.17 -13.21 -2.90
N SER A 157 -10.74 -14.19 -3.69
CA SER A 157 -11.32 -14.42 -5.01
C SER A 157 -12.81 -14.76 -4.86
N GLU A 158 -13.67 -14.26 -5.75
CA GLU A 158 -15.06 -14.72 -5.76
C GLU A 158 -15.06 -16.23 -5.98
N VAL A 159 -15.59 -16.97 -5.01
CA VAL A 159 -15.88 -18.39 -5.20
C VAL A 159 -17.00 -18.45 -6.23
N THR A 160 -16.67 -18.80 -7.47
CA THR A 160 -17.69 -19.12 -8.47
C THR A 160 -18.36 -20.41 -8.00
N THR A 161 -19.49 -20.30 -7.30
CA THR A 161 -20.35 -21.45 -7.04
C THR A 161 -20.80 -21.97 -8.41
N PRO A 162 -20.49 -23.21 -8.80
CA PRO A 162 -21.00 -23.75 -10.04
C PRO A 162 -22.53 -23.75 -9.95
N THR A 163 -23.19 -23.06 -10.87
CA THR A 163 -24.63 -23.20 -11.03
C THR A 163 -24.90 -24.66 -11.41
N ALA A 164 -25.51 -25.42 -10.49
CA ALA A 164 -25.95 -26.77 -10.78
C ALA A 164 -27.02 -26.70 -11.87
N ASN A 165 -26.76 -27.33 -13.01
CA ASN A 165 -27.74 -27.63 -14.06
C ASN A 165 -28.59 -28.83 -13.65
#